data_AF-A0A1I7TGN1-F1
#
_entry.id   AF-A0A1I7TGN1-F1
#
_cell.length_a   1.000
_cell.length_b   1.000
_cell.length_c   1.000
_cell.angle_alpha   90.00
_cell.angle_beta   90.00
_cell.angle_gamma   90.00
#
_symmetry.space_group_name_H-M   'P 1'
#
loop_
_entity.id
_entity.type
_entity.pdbx_description
1 polymer ?
#
loop_
_entity_poly.entity_id
_entity_poly.type
_entity_poly.pdbx_seq_one_letter_code
_entity_poly.pdbx_strand_id
1 'polypeptide(L)'
;MAIPKRRYPVQQPARQARVIVVHSRGLQETRSRLQIEVQALHASKIRKSIEECKLIGEVINTKVINFNLHDLKRRRSFDLHWMTTEGAVQFVKTIMEGIKDSEPIELITGRGVHSKNNEPRIKKR
;
A
#
# COMPACT_ATOMS: atom_id res chain seq x y z
N MET A 1 14.74 -63.60 26.83
CA MET A 1 15.46 -62.33 26.57
C MET A 1 14.47 -61.33 25.99
N ALA A 2 14.19 -60.23 26.67
CA ALA A 2 13.20 -59.24 26.26
C ALA A 2 13.87 -58.05 25.56
N ILE A 3 13.43 -57.72 24.34
CA ILE A 3 13.91 -56.58 23.55
C ILE A 3 13.17 -55.31 24.01
N PRO A 4 13.83 -54.21 24.39
CA PRO A 4 13.14 -53.00 24.80
C PRO A 4 12.58 -52.27 23.58
N LYS A 5 11.27 -52.03 23.54
CA LYS A 5 10.62 -51.20 22.52
C LYS A 5 10.98 -49.72 22.79
N ARG A 6 11.81 -49.12 21.94
CA ARG A 6 12.04 -47.67 21.90
C ARG A 6 10.72 -46.96 21.61
N ARG A 7 10.25 -46.12 22.53
CA ARG A 7 9.16 -45.16 22.28
C ARG A 7 9.74 -43.98 21.51
N TYR A 8 9.35 -43.81 20.26
CA TYR A 8 9.61 -42.57 19.53
C TYR A 8 8.69 -41.46 20.04
N PRO A 9 9.16 -40.22 20.18
CA PRO A 9 8.31 -39.10 20.55
C PRO A 9 7.30 -38.81 19.43
N VAL A 10 6.03 -38.69 19.80
CA VAL A 10 4.94 -38.26 18.92
C VAL A 10 5.23 -36.82 18.52
N GLN A 11 5.57 -36.60 17.24
CA GLN A 11 5.67 -35.26 16.68
C GLN A 11 4.28 -34.61 16.72
N GLN A 12 4.12 -33.57 17.52
CA GLN A 12 2.93 -32.73 17.47
C GLN A 12 2.84 -32.10 16.07
N PRO A 13 1.69 -32.16 15.38
CA PRO A 13 1.58 -31.55 14.06
C PRO A 13 1.82 -30.04 14.19
N ALA A 14 2.70 -29.52 13.35
CA ALA A 14 3.00 -28.10 13.26
C ALA A 14 1.67 -27.33 13.14
N ARG A 15 1.45 -26.34 14.03
CA ARG A 15 0.32 -25.41 13.95
C ARG A 15 0.29 -24.86 12.53
N GLN A 16 -0.69 -25.28 11.74
CA GLN A 16 -0.91 -24.74 10.41
C GLN A 16 -1.10 -23.23 10.56
N ALA A 17 -0.14 -22.47 10.04
CA ALA A 17 -0.27 -21.03 9.98
C ALA A 17 -1.56 -20.72 9.21
N ARG A 18 -2.53 -20.10 9.89
CA ARG A 18 -3.76 -19.64 9.24
C ARG A 18 -3.35 -18.54 8.27
N VAL A 19 -3.27 -18.86 6.98
CA VAL A 19 -3.08 -17.85 5.93
C VAL A 19 -4.39 -17.10 5.80
N ILE A 20 -4.50 -15.96 6.49
CA ILE A 20 -5.64 -15.06 6.33
C ILE A 20 -5.36 -14.22 5.07
N VAL A 21 -5.89 -14.65 3.93
CA VAL A 21 -5.89 -13.81 2.73
C VAL A 21 -6.93 -12.71 2.93
N VAL A 22 -6.52 -11.59 3.52
CA VAL A 22 -7.38 -10.41 3.73
C VAL A 22 -7.47 -9.60 2.42
N HIS A 23 -7.88 -10.19 1.31
CA HIS A 23 -8.13 -9.43 0.08
C HIS A 23 -9.60 -9.60 -0.29
N SER A 24 -10.44 -8.70 0.23
CA SER A 24 -11.83 -8.65 -0.21
C SER A 24 -11.83 -8.28 -1.69
N ARG A 25 -12.56 -9.06 -2.49
CA ARG A 25 -12.73 -8.82 -3.93
C ARG A 25 -13.11 -7.35 -4.21
N GLY A 26 -14.01 -6.79 -3.40
CA GLY A 26 -14.40 -5.38 -3.50
C GLY A 26 -13.23 -4.40 -3.31
N LEU A 27 -12.30 -4.66 -2.38
CA LEU A 27 -11.12 -3.80 -2.22
C LEU A 27 -10.20 -3.85 -3.44
N GLN A 28 -10.02 -5.03 -4.03
CA GLN A 28 -9.23 -5.19 -5.25
C GLN A 28 -9.89 -4.48 -6.44
N GLU A 29 -11.21 -4.56 -6.56
CA GLU A 29 -11.99 -3.87 -7.59
C GLU A 29 -11.90 -2.35 -7.44
N THR A 30 -12.06 -1.82 -6.22
CA THR A 30 -11.90 -0.38 -5.93
C THR A 30 -10.48 0.09 -6.23
N ARG A 31 -9.46 -0.67 -5.80
CA ARG A 31 -8.06 -0.35 -6.08
C ARG A 31 -7.75 -0.38 -7.58
N SER A 32 -8.30 -1.32 -8.32
CA SER A 32 -8.11 -1.44 -9.78
C SER A 32 -8.75 -0.27 -10.52
N ARG A 33 -9.94 0.16 -10.08
CA ARG A 33 -10.61 1.35 -10.63
C ARG A 33 -9.80 2.61 -10.38
N LEU A 34 -9.33 2.80 -9.15
CA LEU A 34 -8.45 3.91 -8.78
C LEU A 34 -7.19 3.90 -9.66
N GLN A 35 -6.59 2.73 -9.88
CA GLN A 35 -5.41 2.59 -10.74
C GLN A 35 -5.68 3.12 -12.15
N ILE A 36 -6.77 2.69 -12.78
CA ILE A 36 -7.15 3.11 -14.15
C ILE A 36 -7.34 4.63 -14.20
N GLU A 37 -8.08 5.19 -13.24
CA GLU A 37 -8.33 6.63 -13.18
C GLU A 37 -7.04 7.43 -13.01
N VAL A 38 -6.18 7.04 -12.07
CA VAL A 38 -4.94 7.75 -11.80
C VAL A 38 -3.95 7.62 -12.96
N GLN A 39 -3.90 6.48 -13.63
CA GLN A 39 -3.10 6.31 -14.85
C GLN A 39 -3.58 7.24 -15.97
N ALA A 40 -4.89 7.34 -16.19
CA ALA A 40 -5.45 8.28 -17.16
C ALA A 40 -5.10 9.74 -16.83
N LEU A 41 -5.16 10.11 -15.53
CA LEU A 41 -4.76 11.44 -15.07
C LEU A 41 -3.28 11.72 -15.31
N HIS A 42 -2.38 10.77 -14.99
CA HIS A 42 -0.96 10.93 -15.29
C HIS A 42 -0.70 11.02 -16.80
N ALA A 43 -1.38 10.22 -17.63
CA ALA A 43 -1.26 10.30 -19.08
C ALA A 43 -1.74 11.65 -19.64
N SER A 44 -2.76 12.26 -19.03
CA SER A 44 -3.27 13.57 -19.45
C SER A 44 -2.27 14.72 -19.30
N LYS A 45 -1.18 14.54 -18.55
CA LYS A 45 -0.14 15.56 -18.30
C LYS A 45 0.80 15.82 -19.48
N ILE A 46 0.86 14.91 -20.47
CA ILE A 46 1.90 14.90 -21.52
C ILE A 46 1.98 16.22 -22.33
N ARG A 47 0.90 17.00 -22.41
CA ARG A 47 0.84 18.25 -23.19
C ARG A 47 0.30 19.44 -22.41
N LYS A 48 0.34 19.36 -21.07
CA LYS A 48 -0.24 20.36 -20.19
C LYS A 48 0.82 21.28 -19.59
N SER A 49 0.41 22.48 -19.18
CA SER A 49 1.28 23.42 -18.48
C SER A 49 1.73 22.87 -17.13
N ILE A 50 2.71 23.53 -16.51
CA ILE A 50 3.20 23.17 -15.17
C ILE A 50 2.08 23.33 -14.14
N GLU A 51 1.30 24.41 -14.22
CA GLU A 51 0.16 24.70 -13.35
C GLU A 51 -0.92 23.63 -13.49
N GLU A 52 -1.27 23.27 -14.72
CA GLU A 52 -2.23 22.20 -14.97
C GLU A 52 -1.73 20.85 -14.45
N CYS A 53 -0.44 20.54 -14.62
CA CYS A 53 0.17 19.34 -14.08
C CYS A 53 0.11 19.29 -12.55
N LYS A 54 0.28 20.45 -11.88
CA LYS A 54 0.15 20.58 -10.43
C LYS A 54 -1.29 20.31 -9.99
N LEU A 55 -2.27 20.93 -10.63
CA LEU A 55 -3.70 20.70 -10.35
C LEU A 55 -4.07 19.23 -10.53
N ILE A 56 -3.60 18.58 -11.61
CA ILE A 56 -3.81 17.13 -11.78
C ILE A 56 -3.12 16.33 -10.67
N GLY A 57 -1.93 16.74 -10.23
CA GLY A 57 -1.24 16.15 -9.09
C GLY A 57 -2.08 16.20 -7.81
N GLU A 58 -2.70 17.34 -7.53
CA GLU A 58 -3.60 17.52 -6.39
C GLU A 58 -4.84 16.61 -6.50
N VAL A 59 -5.45 16.51 -7.68
CA VAL A 59 -6.57 15.58 -7.92
C VAL A 59 -6.17 14.12 -7.66
N ILE A 60 -4.99 13.72 -8.13
CA ILE A 60 -4.47 12.36 -7.89
C ILE A 60 -4.27 12.13 -6.39
N ASN A 61 -3.62 13.07 -5.69
CA ASN A 61 -3.38 12.96 -4.26
C ASN A 61 -4.69 12.81 -3.48
N THR A 62 -5.69 13.66 -3.77
CA THR A 62 -7.02 13.59 -3.15
C THR A 62 -7.69 12.24 -3.36
N LYS A 63 -7.65 11.69 -4.58
CA LYS A 63 -8.22 10.36 -4.87
C LYS A 63 -7.55 9.25 -4.07
N VAL A 64 -6.21 9.26 -3.99
CA VAL A 64 -5.46 8.26 -3.22
C VAL A 64 -5.70 8.42 -1.72
N ILE A 65 -5.73 9.65 -1.20
CA ILE A 65 -6.06 9.92 0.22
C ILE A 65 -7.45 9.39 0.55
N ASN A 66 -8.46 9.66 -0.28
CA ASN A 66 -9.81 9.17 -0.06
C ASN A 66 -9.85 7.64 -0.01
N PHE A 67 -9.20 6.96 -0.95
CA PHE A 67 -9.10 5.49 -0.93
C PHE A 67 -8.44 4.98 0.37
N ASN A 68 -7.37 5.63 0.83
CA ASN A 68 -6.73 5.27 2.09
C ASN A 68 -7.67 5.42 3.29
N LEU A 69 -8.36 6.56 3.39
CA LEU A 69 -9.19 6.88 4.55
C LEU A 69 -10.48 6.06 4.61
N HIS A 70 -11.06 5.71 3.45
CA HIS A 70 -12.32 4.97 3.37
C HIS A 70 -12.12 3.46 3.29
N ASP A 71 -11.15 2.98 2.51
CA ASP A 71 -11.01 1.56 2.18
C ASP A 71 -9.88 0.85 2.95
N LEU A 72 -8.84 1.59 3.39
CA LEU A 72 -7.64 1.00 4.03
C LEU A 72 -7.42 1.36 5.50
N LYS A 73 -8.02 2.43 6.03
CA LYS A 73 -7.75 2.97 7.38
C LYS A 73 -7.77 1.93 8.50
N ARG A 74 -8.65 0.92 8.41
CA ARG A 74 -8.77 -0.15 9.43
C ARG A 74 -7.57 -1.12 9.47
N ARG A 75 -6.64 -1.03 8.52
CA ARG A 75 -5.55 -2.01 8.33
C ARG A 75 -4.18 -1.49 8.77
N ARG A 76 -4.08 -0.25 9.28
CA ARG A 76 -2.79 0.44 9.56
C ARG A 76 -1.80 0.38 8.37
N SER A 77 -2.34 0.26 7.15
CA SER A 77 -1.59 0.12 5.91
C SER A 77 -2.07 1.19 4.97
N PHE A 78 -1.15 2.02 4.48
CA PHE A 78 -1.45 3.18 3.66
C PHE A 78 -0.75 3.06 2.29
N ASP A 79 -1.54 3.09 1.22
CA ASP A 79 -1.07 3.03 -0.16
C ASP A 79 -0.78 4.45 -0.67
N LEU A 80 0.50 4.80 -0.72
CA LEU A 80 1.00 6.07 -1.26
C LEU A 80 1.27 5.98 -2.77
N HIS A 81 1.02 4.82 -3.38
CA HIS A 81 1.30 4.60 -4.79
C HIS A 81 0.49 5.58 -5.64
N TRP A 82 1.17 6.11 -6.65
CA TRP A 82 0.68 7.04 -7.67
C TRP A 82 0.51 8.49 -7.21
N MET A 83 0.66 8.78 -5.92
CA MET A 83 0.71 10.15 -5.42
C MET A 83 1.91 10.93 -6.00
N THR A 84 1.81 12.25 -5.97
CA THR A 84 3.02 13.08 -6.10
C THR A 84 3.89 12.88 -4.87
N THR A 85 5.20 13.07 -5.01
CA THR A 85 6.14 12.95 -3.89
C THR A 85 5.77 13.89 -2.75
N GLU A 86 5.46 15.15 -3.05
CA GLU A 86 5.08 16.15 -2.06
C GLU A 86 3.78 15.76 -1.33
N GLY A 87 2.76 15.33 -2.09
CA GLY A 87 1.49 14.88 -1.52
C GLY A 87 1.64 13.64 -0.63
N ALA A 88 2.50 12.69 -1.03
CA ALA A 88 2.79 11.52 -0.21
C ALA A 88 3.44 11.91 1.13
N VAL A 89 4.42 12.82 1.12
CA VAL A 89 5.07 13.32 2.35
C VAL A 89 4.07 14.06 3.24
N GLN A 90 3.25 14.95 2.68
CA GLN A 90 2.22 15.67 3.44
C GLN A 90 1.21 14.71 4.06
N PHE A 91 0.74 13.71 3.31
CA PHE A 91 -0.21 12.74 3.82
C PHE A 91 0.38 11.88 4.95
N VAL A 92 1.62 11.43 4.82
CA VAL A 92 2.32 10.71 5.91
C VAL A 92 2.42 11.57 7.16
N LYS A 93 2.75 12.87 7.05
CA LYS A 93 2.75 13.78 8.21
C LYS A 93 1.38 13.81 8.90
N THR A 94 0.31 13.98 8.14
CA THR A 94 -1.06 13.97 8.69
C THR A 94 -1.42 12.64 9.36
N ILE A 95 -1.00 11.51 8.79
CA ILE A 95 -1.19 10.19 9.42
C ILE A 95 -0.45 10.12 10.76
N MET A 96 0.83 10.50 10.77
CA MET A 96 1.68 10.41 11.96
C MET A 96 1.21 11.35 13.08
N GLU A 97 0.75 12.55 12.75
CA GLU A 97 0.13 13.48 13.72
C GLU A 97 -1.15 12.91 14.35
N GLY A 98 -1.88 12.06 13.61
CA GLY A 98 -3.11 11.43 14.08
C GLY A 98 -2.90 10.15 14.89
N ILE A 99 -1.72 9.51 14.81
CA ILE A 99 -1.40 8.28 15.54
C ILE A 99 -0.87 8.65 16.92
N LYS A 100 -1.53 8.13 17.96
CA LYS A 100 -1.18 8.39 19.37
C LYS A 100 -0.47 7.21 20.05
N ASP A 101 -0.37 6.10 19.35
CA ASP A 101 0.25 4.87 19.85
C ASP A 101 1.63 4.67 19.22
N SER A 102 2.36 3.65 19.69
CA SER A 102 3.65 3.24 19.14
C SER A 102 3.55 2.03 18.22
N GLU A 103 2.34 1.67 17.78
CA GLU A 103 2.18 0.53 16.89
C GLU A 103 2.68 0.88 15.48
N PRO A 104 3.39 -0.04 14.81
CA PRO A 104 3.89 0.21 13.47
C PRO A 104 2.74 0.42 12.48
N ILE A 105 3.03 1.20 11.43
CA ILE A 105 2.18 1.31 10.25
C ILE A 105 2.95 0.81 9.02
N GLU A 106 2.21 0.34 8.04
CA GLU A 106 2.76 -0.06 6.75
C GLU A 106 2.53 1.06 5.72
N LEU A 107 3.58 1.44 4.99
CA LEU A 107 3.51 2.41 3.90
C LEU A 107 3.87 1.74 2.57
N ILE A 108 2.92 1.67 1.66
CA ILE A 108 3.11 1.07 0.32
C ILE A 108 3.46 2.19 -0.65
N THR A 109 4.71 2.23 -1.11
CA THR A 109 5.23 3.33 -1.96
C THR A 109 5.31 2.98 -3.45
N GLY A 110 4.83 1.78 -3.81
CA GLY A 110 4.94 1.21 -5.15
C GLY A 110 6.30 0.58 -5.45
N ARG A 111 6.37 -0.13 -6.59
CA ARG A 111 7.56 -0.92 -6.98
C ARG A 111 8.57 -0.14 -7.83
N GLY A 112 8.24 1.07 -8.28
CA GLY A 112 9.10 1.90 -9.13
C GLY A 112 9.14 1.52 -10.62
N VAL A 113 8.52 0.42 -11.04
CA VAL A 113 8.61 -0.11 -12.43
C VAL A 113 8.07 0.83 -13.53
N HIS A 114 7.27 1.83 -13.16
CA HIS A 114 6.65 2.77 -14.12
C HIS A 114 7.01 4.24 -13.87
N SER A 115 7.99 4.51 -13.02
CA SER A 115 8.51 5.87 -12.80
C SER A 115 9.69 6.15 -13.72
N LYS A 116 9.99 7.44 -13.96
CA LYS A 116 11.17 7.85 -14.73
C LYS A 116 12.43 7.23 -14.10
N ASN A 117 13.18 6.47 -14.89
CA ASN A 117 14.37 5.68 -14.51
C ASN A 117 14.11 4.46 -13.61
N ASN A 118 12.88 3.94 -13.56
CA ASN A 118 12.48 2.81 -12.72
C ASN A 118 12.71 3.02 -11.20
N GLU A 119 12.78 4.27 -10.74
CA GLU A 119 13.10 4.59 -9.35
C GLU A 119 11.85 4.82 -8.49
N PRO A 120 11.70 4.16 -7.33
CA PRO A 120 10.60 4.43 -6.41
C PRO A 120 10.80 5.79 -5.74
N ARG A 121 10.25 6.85 -6.35
CA ARG A 121 10.48 8.25 -5.96
C ARG A 121 10.00 8.59 -4.55
N ILE A 122 8.93 7.96 -4.10
CA ILE A 122 8.37 8.18 -2.75
C ILE A 122 9.27 7.54 -1.69
N LYS A 123 9.84 6.35 -1.96
CA LYS A 123 10.70 5.63 -1.00
C LYS A 123 12.00 6.39 -0.66
N LYS A 124 12.49 7.25 -1.56
CA LYS A 124 13.75 7.99 -1.39
C LYS A 124 13.60 9.33 -0.64
N ARG A 125 12.39 9.71 -0.26
CA ARG A 125 12.04 11.05 0.23
C ARG A 125 11.63 11.00 1.68
#